data_AF-A0A9P7BK57-F1
#
_entry.id   AF-A0A9P7BK57-F1
#
_cell.length_a   1.000
_cell.length_b   1.000
_cell.length_c   1.000
_cell.angle_alpha   90.00
_cell.angle_beta   90.00
_cell.angle_gamma   90.00
#
_symmetry.space_group_name_H-M   'P 1'
#
loop_
_entity.id
_entity.type
_entity.pdbx_description
1 polymer ?
#
loop_
_entity_poly.entity_id
_entity_poly.type
_entity_poly.pdbx_seq_one_letter_code
_entity_poly.pdbx_strand_id
1 'polypeptide(L)'
;MQAAGIDTTNFQAHSIRLATSTKAVELGHSIQDVKKHANWSLQSNTFEDFYYKPSSQASSSTAINNSIFSSTENSITLEVGVESTGISLGTTSNTNVDETKTENVIHTRPWYRYFW
;
A
#
# COMPACT_ATOMS: atom_id res chain seq x y z
N MET A 1 -18.85 -7.49 -25.86
CA MET A 1 -17.57 -7.47 -25.10
C MET A 1 -16.37 -7.44 -26.02
N GLN A 2 -16.13 -8.47 -26.85
CA GLN A 2 -15.00 -8.48 -27.81
C GLN A 2 -15.05 -7.32 -28.82
N ALA A 3 -16.23 -7.01 -29.38
CA ALA A 3 -16.40 -5.86 -30.27
C ALA A 3 -16.09 -4.50 -29.61
N ALA A 4 -16.10 -4.44 -28.27
CA ALA A 4 -15.73 -3.24 -27.50
C ALA A 4 -14.27 -3.28 -27.02
N GLY A 5 -13.46 -4.23 -27.51
CA GLY A 5 -12.05 -4.39 -27.13
C GLY A 5 -11.83 -4.99 -25.73
N ILE A 6 -12.86 -5.55 -25.09
CA ILE A 6 -12.73 -6.18 -23.77
C ILE A 6 -12.18 -7.59 -23.94
N ASP A 7 -11.03 -7.86 -23.30
CA ASP A 7 -10.45 -9.19 -23.22
C ASP A 7 -11.31 -10.11 -22.35
N THR A 8 -12.05 -11.00 -22.99
CA THR A 8 -12.99 -11.91 -22.33
C THR A 8 -12.31 -13.09 -21.64
N THR A 9 -11.01 -13.31 -21.86
CA THR A 9 -10.24 -14.34 -21.15
C THR A 9 -9.98 -13.93 -19.71
N ASN A 10 -9.68 -12.65 -19.50
CA ASN A 10 -9.45 -12.04 -18.18
C ASN A 10 -10.71 -11.42 -17.57
N PHE A 11 -11.56 -10.78 -18.39
CA PHE A 11 -12.77 -10.08 -17.93
C PHE A 11 -14.03 -10.83 -18.33
N GLN A 12 -14.42 -11.76 -17.46
CA GLN A 12 -15.63 -12.56 -17.63
C GLN A 12 -16.88 -11.79 -17.17
N ALA A 13 -18.05 -12.43 -17.34
CA ALA A 13 -19.34 -11.86 -16.94
C ALA A 13 -19.35 -11.37 -15.48
N HIS A 14 -18.65 -12.06 -14.58
CA HIS A 14 -18.55 -11.66 -13.17
C HIS A 14 -17.84 -10.31 -12.99
N SER A 15 -16.73 -10.07 -13.72
CA SER A 15 -16.01 -8.80 -13.72
C SER A 15 -16.87 -7.65 -14.24
N ILE A 16 -17.70 -7.93 -15.26
CA ILE A 16 -18.66 -6.94 -15.78
C ILE A 16 -19.73 -6.64 -14.74
N ARG A 17 -20.31 -7.64 -14.07
CA ARG A 17 -21.31 -7.42 -13.00
C ARG A 17 -20.76 -6.49 -11.92
N LEU A 18 -19.54 -6.75 -11.45
CA LEU A 18 -18.81 -5.90 -10.51
C LEU A 18 -18.69 -4.46 -11.02
N ALA A 19 -18.17 -4.28 -12.24
CA ALA A 19 -17.96 -2.97 -12.83
C ALA A 19 -19.29 -2.19 -13.02
N THR A 20 -20.32 -2.85 -13.53
CA THR A 20 -21.64 -2.23 -13.77
C THR A 20 -22.33 -1.85 -12.48
N SER A 21 -22.32 -2.73 -11.46
CA SER A 21 -22.96 -2.45 -10.18
C SER A 21 -22.23 -1.35 -9.40
N THR A 22 -20.89 -1.33 -9.44
CA THR A 22 -20.09 -0.22 -8.92
C THR A 22 -20.45 1.08 -9.64
N LYS A 23 -20.50 1.06 -10.98
CA LYS A 23 -20.80 2.27 -11.75
C LYS A 23 -22.21 2.81 -11.47
N ALA A 24 -23.19 1.95 -11.26
CA ALA A 24 -24.54 2.37 -10.89
C ALA A 24 -24.55 3.16 -9.58
N VAL A 25 -23.79 2.71 -8.56
CA VAL A 25 -23.65 3.44 -7.30
C VAL A 25 -22.91 4.77 -7.50
N GLU A 26 -21.83 4.80 -8.29
CA GLU A 26 -21.13 6.04 -8.64
C GLU A 26 -22.02 7.06 -9.37
N LEU A 27 -23.04 6.59 -10.10
CA LEU A 27 -24.05 7.43 -10.77
C LEU A 27 -25.20 7.86 -9.84
N GLY A 28 -25.14 7.51 -8.55
CA GLY A 28 -26.10 7.94 -7.53
C GLY A 28 -27.26 6.99 -7.26
N HIS A 29 -27.27 5.79 -7.86
CA HIS A 29 -28.28 4.79 -7.49
C HIS A 29 -28.01 4.23 -6.11
N SER A 30 -29.09 3.96 -5.36
CA SER A 30 -28.96 3.39 -4.03
C SER A 30 -28.42 1.96 -4.10
N ILE A 31 -27.61 1.57 -3.10
CA ILE A 31 -27.11 0.20 -2.97
C ILE A 31 -28.27 -0.81 -2.93
N GLN A 32 -29.39 -0.44 -2.29
CA GLN A 32 -30.57 -1.29 -2.20
C GLN A 32 -31.20 -1.55 -3.57
N ASP A 33 -31.27 -0.54 -4.45
CA ASP A 33 -31.79 -0.72 -5.80
C ASP A 33 -30.85 -1.55 -6.67
N VAL A 34 -29.53 -1.36 -6.52
CA VAL A 34 -28.53 -2.21 -7.18
C VAL A 34 -28.66 -3.67 -6.71
N LYS A 35 -28.86 -3.91 -5.41
CA LYS A 35 -29.12 -5.25 -4.87
C LYS A 35 -30.39 -5.87 -5.43
N LYS A 36 -31.51 -5.13 -5.47
CA LYS A 36 -32.76 -5.60 -6.09
C LYS A 36 -32.56 -5.97 -7.56
N HIS A 37 -31.91 -5.08 -8.32
CA HIS A 37 -31.66 -5.30 -9.74
C HIS A 37 -30.81 -6.54 -10.01
N ALA A 38 -29.76 -6.73 -9.20
CA ALA A 38 -28.86 -7.87 -9.32
C ALA A 38 -29.35 -9.13 -8.58
N ASN A 39 -30.57 -9.13 -8.04
CA ASN A 39 -31.16 -10.22 -7.27
C ASN A 39 -30.29 -10.68 -6.07
N TRP A 40 -29.68 -9.71 -5.37
CA TRP A 40 -29.03 -9.93 -4.08
C TRP A 40 -29.99 -9.72 -2.92
N SER A 41 -29.78 -10.47 -1.83
CA SER A 41 -30.47 -10.20 -0.57
C SER A 41 -30.14 -8.80 -0.08
N LEU A 42 -31.16 -8.04 0.30
CA LEU A 42 -31.03 -6.70 0.87
C LEU A 42 -30.30 -6.69 2.22
N GLN A 43 -30.35 -7.82 2.92
CA GLN A 43 -29.75 -8.03 4.24
C GLN A 43 -28.31 -8.57 4.17
N SER A 44 -27.85 -8.97 2.99
CA SER A 44 -26.49 -9.50 2.80
C SER A 44 -25.52 -8.39 2.40
N ASN A 45 -24.27 -8.49 2.85
CA ASN A 45 -23.17 -7.62 2.42
C ASN A 45 -22.43 -8.14 1.17
N THR A 46 -22.95 -9.16 0.48
CA THR A 46 -22.29 -9.76 -0.69
C THR A 46 -21.89 -8.72 -1.74
N PHE A 47 -22.74 -7.71 -1.98
CA PHE A 47 -22.42 -6.66 -2.94
C PHE A 47 -21.26 -5.81 -2.44
N GLU A 48 -21.34 -5.32 -1.21
CA GLU A 48 -20.35 -4.45 -0.57
C GLU A 48 -18.97 -5.12 -0.48
N ASP A 49 -18.93 -6.39 -0.08
CA ASP A 49 -17.68 -7.12 0.15
C ASP A 49 -16.97 -7.47 -1.16
N PHE A 50 -17.73 -8.02 -2.13
CA PHE A 50 -17.16 -8.67 -3.30
C PHE A 50 -17.29 -7.87 -4.61
N TYR A 51 -18.34 -7.04 -4.75
CA TYR A 51 -18.68 -6.41 -6.03
C TYR A 51 -18.61 -4.87 -6.02
N TYR A 52 -18.61 -4.23 -4.86
CA TYR A 52 -18.48 -2.78 -4.77
C TYR A 52 -17.00 -2.39 -4.66
N LYS A 53 -16.44 -1.85 -5.74
CA LYS A 53 -15.03 -1.41 -5.84
C LYS A 53 -14.95 -0.04 -6.52
N PRO A 54 -15.33 1.06 -5.84
CA PRO A 54 -15.34 2.40 -6.44
C PRO A 54 -13.94 2.82 -6.88
N SER A 55 -13.86 3.46 -8.05
CA SER A 55 -12.60 3.89 -8.66
C SER A 55 -11.89 4.99 -7.87
N SER A 56 -12.66 5.80 -7.12
CA SER A 56 -12.18 6.88 -6.27
C SER A 56 -11.67 6.36 -4.91
N GLN A 57 -10.72 5.43 -4.93
CA GLN A 57 -9.91 5.09 -3.76
C GLN A 57 -8.75 6.08 -3.54
N ALA A 58 -8.79 7.28 -4.17
CA ALA A 58 -8.21 8.49 -3.57
C ALA A 58 -9.07 8.88 -2.36
N SER A 59 -9.10 7.96 -1.40
CA SER A 59 -9.97 7.97 -0.26
C SER A 59 -9.64 9.16 0.63
N SER A 60 -10.53 9.47 1.56
CA SER A 60 -10.24 10.37 2.67
C SER A 60 -8.86 10.13 3.28
N SER A 61 -8.35 8.89 3.26
CA SER A 61 -6.97 8.55 3.67
C SER A 61 -5.88 9.18 2.79
N THR A 62 -6.04 9.19 1.46
CA THR A 62 -5.14 9.93 0.55
C THR A 62 -5.20 11.43 0.82
N ALA A 63 -6.39 11.99 1.04
CA ALA A 63 -6.55 13.40 1.41
C ALA A 63 -5.91 13.72 2.77
N ILE A 64 -6.07 12.83 3.76
CA ILE A 64 -5.45 12.92 5.09
C ILE A 64 -3.94 12.82 4.99
N ASN A 65 -3.41 11.84 4.27
CA ASN A 65 -1.97 11.67 4.06
C ASN A 65 -1.37 12.88 3.35
N ASN A 66 -2.00 13.37 2.29
CA ASN A 66 -1.55 14.58 1.61
C ASN A 66 -1.57 15.78 2.57
N SER A 67 -2.59 15.94 3.41
CA SER A 67 -2.62 16.99 4.44
C SER A 67 -1.46 16.89 5.44
N ILE A 68 -1.08 15.67 5.85
CA ILE A 68 0.03 15.45 6.79
C ILE A 68 1.40 15.73 6.14
N PHE A 69 1.59 15.28 4.90
CA PHE A 69 2.91 15.25 4.26
C PHE A 69 3.17 16.35 3.23
N SER A 70 2.20 17.22 2.91
CA SER A 70 2.40 18.31 1.92
C SER A 70 3.12 19.55 2.47
N SER A 71 3.35 19.64 3.79
CA SER A 71 4.09 20.76 4.40
C SER A 71 5.52 20.35 4.74
N THR A 72 6.43 20.44 3.77
CA THR A 72 7.88 20.39 4.06
C THR A 72 8.57 21.53 3.32
N GLU A 73 8.55 22.73 3.90
CA GLU A 73 9.56 23.73 3.59
C GLU A 73 10.82 23.39 4.41
N ASN A 74 11.95 23.27 3.70
CA ASN A 74 13.28 22.90 4.16
C ASN A 74 13.77 23.66 5.41
N SER A 75 13.84 23.01 6.57
CA SER A 75 14.76 23.45 7.62
C SER A 75 15.32 22.30 8.42
N ILE A 76 16.22 21.52 7.82
CA ILE A 76 17.21 20.78 8.60
C ILE A 76 18.54 21.53 8.42
N THR A 77 18.80 22.48 9.32
CA THR A 77 20.13 23.03 9.54
C THR A 77 21.02 21.90 10.03
N LEU A 78 21.92 21.41 9.18
CA LEU A 78 22.99 20.51 9.58
C LEU A 78 24.05 21.31 10.33
N GLU A 79 24.03 21.26 11.66
CA GLU A 79 25.16 21.73 12.45
C GLU A 79 26.32 20.73 12.33
N VAL A 80 27.44 21.24 11.83
CA VAL A 80 28.75 20.57 11.74
C VAL A 80 29.27 20.35 13.16
N GLY A 81 29.24 19.09 13.62
CA GLY A 81 29.85 18.66 14.88
C GLY A 81 31.34 18.34 14.69
N VAL A 82 32.18 19.25 15.17
CA VAL A 82 33.66 19.24 15.12
C VAL A 82 34.30 17.98 15.72
N GLU A 83 35.35 17.52 15.02
CA GLU A 83 36.25 16.42 15.35
C GLU A 83 37.10 16.72 16.60
N SER A 84 37.37 15.72 17.44
CA SER A 84 38.37 15.81 18.53
C SER A 84 39.36 14.65 18.43
N THR A 85 40.61 14.99 18.13
CA THR A 85 41.77 14.10 18.04
C THR A 85 42.42 13.91 19.42
N GLY A 86 42.62 12.67 19.88
CA GLY A 86 43.24 12.34 21.17
C GLY A 86 44.22 11.16 21.12
N ILE A 87 45.49 11.50 20.92
CA ILE A 87 46.82 10.85 21.14
C ILE A 87 46.92 9.39 21.66
N SER A 88 47.80 8.62 20.98
CA SER A 88 48.24 7.23 21.18
C SER A 88 49.31 7.03 22.27
N LEU A 89 49.27 5.91 23.03
CA LEU A 89 50.43 5.13 23.55
C LEU A 89 50.00 3.96 24.47
N GLY A 90 50.47 2.72 24.20
CA GLY A 90 50.40 1.62 25.18
C GLY A 90 50.44 0.19 24.59
N THR A 91 51.53 -0.53 24.83
CA THR A 91 52.04 -1.78 24.22
C THR A 91 51.39 -3.12 24.63
N THR A 92 51.47 -4.11 23.71
CA THR A 92 51.78 -5.55 23.90
C THR A 92 50.67 -6.63 23.69
N SER A 93 50.96 -7.46 22.67
CA SER A 93 50.70 -8.90 22.48
C SER A 93 49.34 -9.45 21.99
N ASN A 94 49.32 -9.69 20.67
CA ASN A 94 48.93 -10.89 19.92
C ASN A 94 47.53 -11.53 20.12
N THR A 95 46.68 -11.44 19.09
CA THR A 95 46.14 -12.64 18.40
C THR A 95 45.59 -12.25 17.02
N ASN A 96 45.88 -13.10 16.04
CA ASN A 96 45.59 -12.95 14.62
C ASN A 96 44.19 -13.51 14.32
N VAL A 97 43.25 -12.73 13.76
CA VAL A 97 42.01 -13.25 13.13
C VAL A 97 41.58 -12.32 11.98
N ASP A 98 41.90 -12.78 10.77
CA ASP A 98 41.12 -12.81 9.51
C ASP A 98 40.22 -11.63 9.10
N GLU A 99 40.48 -11.11 7.88
CA GLU A 99 39.64 -10.12 7.19
C GLU A 99 38.28 -10.71 6.86
N THR A 100 37.23 -10.28 7.57
CA THR A 100 35.84 -10.55 7.17
C THR A 100 35.17 -9.26 6.71
N LYS A 101 34.96 -9.17 5.40
CA LYS A 101 34.18 -8.12 4.73
C LYS A 101 32.77 -8.11 5.31
N THR A 102 32.33 -6.98 5.86
CA THR A 102 30.96 -6.79 6.32
C THR A 102 30.14 -6.16 5.20
N GLU A 103 29.31 -6.98 4.56
CA GLU A 103 28.29 -6.54 3.61
C GLU A 103 27.04 -6.06 4.37
N ASN A 104 26.42 -4.97 3.90
CA ASN A 104 25.15 -4.48 4.46
C ASN A 104 24.00 -5.44 4.09
N VAL A 105 23.59 -6.30 5.02
CA VAL A 105 22.45 -7.20 4.83
C VAL A 105 21.14 -6.51 5.22
N ILE A 106 20.38 -6.08 4.22
CA ILE A 106 19.00 -5.58 4.42
C ILE A 106 18.07 -6.78 4.63
N HIS A 107 17.63 -6.99 5.87
CA HIS A 107 16.62 -8.00 6.19
C HIS A 107 15.21 -7.46 5.91
N THR A 108 14.65 -7.76 4.75
CA THR A 108 13.21 -7.56 4.49
C THR A 108 12.41 -8.65 5.18
N ARG A 109 11.67 -8.31 6.24
CA ARG A 109 10.75 -9.24 6.91
C ARG A 109 9.45 -9.38 6.10
N PRO A 110 9.01 -10.61 5.76
CA PRO A 110 7.72 -10.82 5.10
C PRO A 110 6.53 -10.55 6.04
N TRP A 111 5.64 -9.68 5.58
CA TRP A 111 4.32 -9.26 6.05
C TRP A 111 3.27 -10.33 6.41
N TYR A 112 3.57 -11.63 6.36
CA TYR A 112 2.61 -12.70 6.67
C TYR A 112 3.03 -13.55 7.87
N ARG A 113 3.17 -12.96 9.05
CA ARG A 113 3.28 -13.69 10.33
C ARG A 113 2.48 -13.03 11.44
N TYR A 114 1.17 -12.96 11.29
CA TYR A 114 0.24 -12.74 12.41
C TYR A 114 -1.08 -13.49 12.17
N PHE A 115 -1.05 -14.82 12.34
CA PHE A 115 -2.22 -15.61 12.70
C PHE A 115 -1.76 -16.76 13.58
N TRP A 116 -1.90 -16.59 14.89
CA TRP A 116 -2.40 -17.56 15.86
C TRP A 116 -2.83 -16.77 17.10
#